data_AF-A0A562BRI1-F1
#
_entry.id   AF-A0A562BRI1-F1
#
_cell.length_a   1.000
_cell.length_b   1.000
_cell.length_c   1.000
_cell.angle_alpha   90.00
_cell.angle_beta   90.00
_cell.angle_gamma   90.00
#
_symmetry.space_group_name_H-M   'P 1'
#
loop_
_entity.id
_entity.type
_entity.pdbx_description
1 polymer ?
#
loop_
_entity_poly.entity_id
_entity_poly.type
_entity_poly.pdbx_seq_one_letter_code
_entity_poly.pdbx_strand_id
1 'polypeptide(L)'
;MTILIKVTFTSTAGEEVTGQAQFDPAPGLVTLPLRLVELVQRAEAAGVGYALAAHEDGYRCRLIGVRENVYRIDRSQRHRETMLTQVLKALSAPTKDQRQQYGRFAHTLSAAAIIAAAGYLGTNRTWNVSAAIEVLALISTGVVLFLTGAVLSKGD
;
A
#
# COMPACT_ATOMS: atom_id res chain seq x y z
N MET A 1 9.75 -32.68 1.97
CA MET A 1 8.87 -32.42 0.82
C MET A 1 9.00 -30.95 0.47
N THR A 2 9.44 -30.62 -0.74
CA THR A 2 9.61 -29.22 -1.16
C THR A 2 8.30 -28.62 -1.64
N ILE A 3 8.01 -27.38 -1.24
CA ILE A 3 6.84 -26.61 -1.67
C ILE A 3 7.30 -25.30 -2.34
N LEU A 4 6.35 -24.52 -2.86
CA LEU A 4 6.64 -23.19 -3.38
C LEU A 4 6.38 -22.14 -2.31
N ILE A 5 7.24 -21.14 -2.22
CA ILE A 5 7.10 -19.98 -1.34
C ILE A 5 7.20 -18.69 -2.14
N LYS A 6 6.43 -17.67 -1.75
CA LYS A 6 6.52 -16.33 -2.35
C LYS A 6 7.76 -15.63 -1.82
N VAL A 7 8.60 -15.13 -2.73
CA VAL A 7 9.79 -14.33 -2.42
C VAL A 7 9.67 -12.96 -3.09
N THR A 8 10.03 -11.93 -2.35
CA THR A 8 10.10 -10.54 -2.84
C THR A 8 11.53 -10.04 -2.74
N PHE A 9 12.03 -9.54 -3.86
CA PHE A 9 13.26 -8.78 -4.01
C PHE A 9 12.91 -7.29 -3.99
N THR A 10 13.66 -6.50 -3.22
CA THR A 10 13.55 -5.04 -3.19
C THR A 10 14.94 -4.42 -3.29
N SER A 11 15.14 -3.43 -4.15
CA SER A 11 16.40 -2.70 -4.28
C SER A 11 16.29 -1.24 -3.82
N THR A 12 17.39 -0.63 -3.42
CA THR A 12 17.45 0.81 -3.08
C THR A 12 17.32 1.70 -4.31
N ALA A 13 17.37 1.15 -5.52
CA ALA A 13 17.04 1.84 -6.77
C ALA A 13 15.52 1.96 -7.00
N GLY A 14 14.69 1.39 -6.10
CA GLY A 14 13.23 1.44 -6.18
C GLY A 14 12.61 0.28 -6.94
N GLU A 15 13.36 -0.77 -7.26
CA GLU A 15 12.81 -1.96 -7.89
C GLU A 15 12.20 -2.89 -6.84
N GLU A 16 10.99 -3.38 -7.10
CA GLU A 16 10.37 -4.45 -6.32
C GLU A 16 9.86 -5.54 -7.26
N VAL A 17 10.38 -6.76 -7.09
CA VAL A 17 10.01 -7.92 -7.91
C VAL A 17 9.59 -9.07 -6.99
N THR A 18 8.41 -9.61 -7.25
CA THR A 18 7.88 -10.77 -6.54
C THR A 18 7.90 -12.00 -7.44
N GLY A 19 8.34 -13.14 -6.91
CA GLY A 19 8.35 -14.42 -7.60
C GLY A 19 8.05 -15.57 -6.64
N GLN A 20 8.06 -16.80 -7.18
CA GLN A 20 7.99 -18.03 -6.40
C GLN A 20 9.35 -18.70 -6.37
N ALA A 21 9.69 -19.32 -5.25
CA ALA A 21 10.93 -20.04 -5.04
C ALA A 21 10.64 -21.42 -4.43
N GLN A 22 11.56 -22.37 -4.60
CA GLN A 22 11.43 -23.68 -4.00
C GLN A 22 11.81 -23.58 -2.52
N PHE A 23 10.99 -24.14 -1.64
CA PHE A 23 11.16 -24.10 -0.20
C PHE A 23 11.18 -25.52 0.37
N ASP A 24 12.21 -25.81 1.15
CA ASP A 24 12.27 -27.01 1.98
C ASP A 24 11.96 -26.63 3.44
N PRO A 25 10.78 -26.99 3.97
CA PRO A 25 10.35 -26.60 5.32
C PRO A 25 11.23 -27.18 6.43
N ALA A 26 11.78 -28.39 6.22
CA ALA A 26 12.54 -29.10 7.24
C ALA A 26 13.85 -28.36 7.63
N PRO A 27 14.72 -28.00 6.66
CA PRO A 27 15.90 -27.18 6.94
C PRO A 27 15.62 -25.66 6.88
N GLY A 28 14.42 -25.24 6.45
CA GLY A 28 14.06 -23.83 6.29
C GLY A 28 14.81 -23.14 5.15
N LEU A 29 15.09 -23.87 4.07
CA LEU A 29 15.91 -23.40 2.94
C LEU A 29 15.03 -23.02 1.75
N VAL A 30 15.36 -21.88 1.13
CA VAL A 30 14.73 -21.34 -0.06
C VAL A 30 15.75 -21.32 -1.18
N THR A 31 15.46 -22.03 -2.27
CA THR A 31 16.25 -21.99 -3.50
C THR A 31 15.57 -21.06 -4.48
N LEU A 32 16.23 -19.94 -4.84
CA LEU A 32 15.61 -18.97 -5.75
C LEU A 32 15.60 -19.51 -7.20
N PRO A 33 14.64 -19.10 -8.02
CA PRO A 33 14.72 -19.31 -9.46
C PRO A 33 15.79 -18.41 -10.07
N LEU A 34 16.35 -18.83 -11.21
CA LEU A 34 17.40 -18.11 -11.96
C LEU A 34 17.09 -16.62 -12.13
N ARG A 35 15.86 -16.28 -12.48
CA ARG A 35 15.42 -14.89 -12.64
C ARG A 35 15.64 -14.01 -11.40
N LEU A 36 15.41 -14.54 -10.20
CA LEU A 36 15.64 -13.77 -8.96
C LEU A 36 17.14 -13.69 -8.63
N VAL A 37 17.93 -14.71 -9.00
CA VAL A 37 19.40 -14.67 -8.87
C VAL A 37 19.99 -13.58 -9.74
N GLU A 38 19.55 -13.47 -10.99
CA GLU A 38 20.01 -12.43 -11.93
C GLU A 38 19.74 -11.02 -11.41
N LEU A 39 18.62 -10.79 -10.71
CA LEU A 39 18.32 -9.49 -10.08
C LEU A 39 19.27 -9.18 -8.94
N VAL A 40 19.57 -10.17 -8.09
CA VAL A 40 20.55 -10.04 -7.01
C VAL A 40 21.92 -9.71 -7.58
N GLN A 41 22.38 -10.47 -8.57
CA GLN A 41 23.67 -10.25 -9.23
C GLN A 41 23.75 -8.87 -9.89
N ARG A 42 22.66 -8.42 -10.52
CA ARG A 42 22.60 -7.08 -11.12
C ARG A 42 22.70 -5.98 -10.07
N ALA A 43 22.00 -6.12 -8.94
CA ALA A 43 22.08 -5.15 -7.85
C ALA A 43 23.49 -5.11 -7.23
N GLU A 44 24.11 -6.27 -7.02
CA GLU A 44 25.49 -6.38 -6.54
C GLU A 44 26.48 -5.73 -7.51
N ALA A 45 26.39 -6.04 -8.81
CA ALA A 45 27.25 -5.47 -9.84
C ALA A 45 27.09 -3.94 -9.97
N ALA A 46 25.89 -3.42 -9.70
CA ALA A 46 25.60 -2.00 -9.69
C ALA A 46 25.95 -1.30 -8.36
N GLY A 47 26.38 -2.03 -7.33
CA GLY A 47 26.64 -1.49 -5.99
C GLY A 47 25.37 -0.98 -5.29
N VAL A 48 24.19 -1.46 -5.70
CA VAL A 48 22.89 -1.06 -5.15
C VAL A 48 22.52 -1.99 -4.00
N GLY A 49 22.05 -1.42 -2.90
CA GLY A 49 21.56 -2.21 -1.77
C GLY A 49 20.31 -3.02 -2.16
N TYR A 50 20.21 -4.25 -1.68
CA TYR A 50 19.03 -5.09 -1.91
C TYR A 50 18.60 -5.84 -0.66
N ALA A 51 17.34 -6.28 -0.66
CA ALA A 51 16.76 -7.12 0.36
C ALA A 51 15.92 -8.24 -0.27
N LEU A 52 16.04 -9.44 0.28
CA LEU A 52 15.24 -10.59 -0.08
C LEU A 52 14.37 -10.99 1.11
N ALA A 53 13.08 -11.24 0.85
CA ALA A 53 12.15 -11.69 1.87
C ALA A 53 11.23 -12.80 1.36
N ALA A 54 11.09 -13.87 2.13
CA ALA A 54 10.12 -14.93 1.91
C ALA A 54 8.84 -14.66 2.70
N HIS A 55 7.70 -15.11 2.18
CA HIS A 55 6.40 -15.02 2.86
C HIS A 55 5.98 -16.40 3.35
N GLU A 56 6.04 -16.60 4.66
CA GLU A 56 5.69 -17.86 5.35
C GLU A 56 4.53 -17.57 6.31
N ASP A 57 3.39 -18.22 6.16
CA ASP A 57 2.21 -18.09 7.05
C ASP A 57 1.74 -16.64 7.30
N GLY A 58 1.88 -15.77 6.29
CA GLY A 58 1.53 -14.34 6.39
C GLY A 58 2.60 -13.46 7.05
N TYR A 59 3.77 -14.02 7.38
CA TYR A 59 4.93 -13.30 7.88
C TYR A 59 5.89 -12.99 6.74
N ARG A 60 6.47 -11.77 6.75
CA ARG A 60 7.61 -11.44 5.90
C ARG A 60 8.88 -11.79 6.69
N CYS A 61 9.62 -12.77 6.19
CA CYS A 61 10.84 -13.26 6.82
C CYS A 61 12.03 -12.91 5.92
N ARG A 62 13.10 -12.35 6.51
CA ARG A 62 14.32 -12.03 5.76
C ARG A 62 15.00 -13.32 5.30
N LEU A 63 15.57 -13.29 4.10
CA LEU A 63 16.40 -14.38 3.58
C LEU A 63 17.87 -14.08 3.84
N ILE A 64 18.58 -15.03 4.46
CA ILE A 64 20.03 -14.98 4.71
C ILE A 64 20.72 -15.92 3.74
N GLY A 65 21.69 -15.42 2.98
CA GLY A 65 22.47 -16.24 2.06
C GLY A 65 23.23 -17.34 2.80
N VAL A 66 23.06 -18.59 2.39
CA VAL A 66 23.82 -19.74 2.92
C VAL A 66 24.83 -20.20 1.89
N ARG A 67 24.39 -20.35 0.63
CA ARG A 67 25.20 -20.76 -0.53
C ARG A 67 24.62 -20.10 -1.78
N GLU A 68 25.32 -20.26 -2.91
CA GLU A 68 24.85 -19.76 -4.19
C GLU A 68 23.39 -20.16 -4.45
N ASN A 69 22.54 -19.16 -4.65
CA ASN A 69 21.10 -19.31 -4.89
C ASN A 69 20.28 -19.96 -3.73
N VAL A 70 20.90 -20.35 -2.62
CA VAL A 70 20.25 -21.00 -1.48
C VAL A 70 20.30 -20.11 -0.26
N TYR A 71 19.12 -19.76 0.23
CA TYR A 71 18.92 -18.86 1.35
C TYR A 71 18.23 -19.58 2.50
N ARG A 72 18.51 -19.18 3.72
CA ARG A 72 17.79 -19.62 4.91
C ARG A 72 16.79 -18.56 5.31
N ILE A 73 15.59 -18.99 5.68
CA ILE A 73 14.61 -18.10 6.29
C ILE A 73 15.09 -17.72 7.69
N ASP A 74 15.33 -16.44 7.90
CA ASP A 74 15.51 -15.90 9.24
C ASP A 74 14.16 -15.67 9.90
N ARG A 75 13.80 -16.59 10.81
CA ARG A 75 12.55 -16.53 11.57
C ARG A 75 12.66 -15.65 12.82
N SER A 76 13.87 -15.21 13.20
CA SER A 76 14.08 -14.38 14.39
C SER A 76 13.51 -12.96 14.20
N GLN A 77 13.46 -12.49 12.97
CA GLN A 77 12.88 -11.20 12.58
C GLN A 77 11.53 -11.36 11.85
N ARG A 78 10.70 -12.32 12.29
CA ARG A 78 9.33 -12.49 11.77
C ARG A 78 8.52 -11.23 12.03
N HIS A 79 8.35 -10.40 11.00
CA HIS A 79 7.46 -9.26 11.07
C HIS A 79 6.10 -9.66 10.49
N ARG A 80 5.08 -9.71 11.36
CA ARG A 80 3.69 -9.76 10.92
C ARG A 80 3.24 -8.32 10.74
N GLU A 81 3.17 -7.87 9.51
CA GLU A 81 2.37 -6.68 9.25
C GLU A 81 0.90 -7.08 9.47
N THR A 82 0.34 -6.69 10.60
CA THR A 82 -1.10 -6.89 10.81
C THR A 82 -1.86 -5.96 9.87
N MET A 83 -3.08 -6.35 9.48
CA MET A 83 -3.97 -5.48 8.70
C MET A 83 -4.10 -4.09 9.34
N LEU A 84 -4.13 -4.03 10.68
CA LEU A 84 -4.20 -2.78 11.43
C LEU A 84 -2.92 -1.95 11.24
N THR A 85 -1.74 -2.57 11.30
CA THR A 85 -0.46 -1.90 11.02
C THR A 85 -0.40 -1.35 9.58
N GLN A 86 -0.92 -2.10 8.61
CA GLN A 86 -0.97 -1.68 7.21
C GLN A 86 -1.94 -0.50 6.99
N VAL A 87 -3.10 -0.53 7.65
CA VAL A 87 -4.05 0.58 7.62
C VAL A 87 -3.44 1.83 8.27
N LEU A 88 -2.84 1.69 9.46
CA LEU A 88 -2.16 2.81 10.13
C LEU A 88 -1.07 3.40 9.23
N LYS A 89 -0.25 2.57 8.59
CA LYS A 89 0.79 3.01 7.67
C LYS A 89 0.22 3.71 6.44
N ALA A 90 -0.85 3.18 5.84
CA ALA A 90 -1.53 3.81 4.70
C ALA A 90 -2.13 5.17 5.06
N LEU A 91 -2.55 5.38 6.32
CA LEU A 91 -3.06 6.66 6.79
C LEU A 91 -1.95 7.64 7.19
N SER A 92 -0.89 7.17 7.86
CA SER A 92 0.18 8.03 8.38
C SER A 92 1.24 8.38 7.32
N ALA A 93 1.48 7.47 6.37
CA ALA A 93 2.49 7.61 5.33
C ALA A 93 1.99 7.00 4.00
N PRO A 94 0.93 7.56 3.41
CA PRO A 94 0.35 7.04 2.17
C PRO A 94 1.34 7.12 1.00
N THR A 95 1.30 6.11 0.12
CA THR A 95 2.01 6.15 -1.16
C THR A 95 1.40 7.19 -2.10
N LYS A 96 2.11 7.55 -3.19
CA LYS A 96 1.59 8.48 -4.22
C LYS A 96 0.25 8.01 -4.79
N ASP A 97 0.13 6.73 -5.12
CA ASP A 97 -1.10 6.15 -5.65
C ASP A 97 -2.23 6.17 -4.63
N GLN A 98 -1.94 5.90 -3.35
CA GLN A 98 -2.93 5.98 -2.27
C GLN A 98 -3.43 7.43 -2.08
N ARG A 99 -2.52 8.42 -2.07
CA ARG A 99 -2.89 9.84 -2.02
C ARG A 99 -3.79 10.23 -3.19
N GLN A 100 -3.49 9.78 -4.41
CA GLN A 100 -4.35 10.02 -5.57
C GLN A 100 -5.73 9.38 -5.43
N GLN A 101 -5.81 8.14 -4.91
CA GLN A 101 -7.09 7.48 -4.66
C GLN A 101 -7.90 8.20 -3.58
N TYR A 102 -7.28 8.62 -2.49
CA TYR A 102 -7.92 9.42 -1.45
C TYR A 102 -8.42 10.76 -2.01
N GLY A 103 -7.64 11.38 -2.90
CA GLY A 103 -8.02 12.60 -3.58
C GLY A 103 -9.26 12.44 -4.47
N ARG A 104 -9.31 11.37 -5.27
CA ARG A 104 -10.50 11.02 -6.08
C ARG A 104 -11.73 10.77 -5.21
N PHE A 105 -11.57 10.01 -4.13
CA PHE A 105 -12.65 9.75 -3.19
C PHE A 105 -13.19 11.04 -2.55
N ALA A 106 -12.30 11.94 -2.13
CA ALA A 106 -12.68 13.25 -1.58
C ALA A 106 -13.44 14.11 -2.60
N HIS A 107 -13.02 14.12 -3.87
CA HIS A 107 -13.78 14.81 -4.94
C HIS A 107 -15.17 14.19 -5.15
N THR A 108 -15.31 12.87 -5.06
CA THR A 108 -16.62 12.21 -5.17
C THR A 108 -17.55 12.59 -4.01
N LEU A 109 -17.06 12.58 -2.76
CA LEU A 109 -17.86 13.05 -1.62
C LEU A 109 -18.18 14.55 -1.74
N SER A 110 -17.24 15.36 -2.24
CA SER A 110 -17.48 16.78 -2.50
C SER A 110 -18.66 16.98 -3.46
N ALA A 111 -18.63 16.28 -4.61
CA ALA A 111 -19.73 16.33 -5.57
C ALA A 111 -21.06 15.86 -4.95
N ALA A 112 -21.04 14.79 -4.15
CA ALA A 112 -22.21 14.30 -3.45
C ALA A 112 -22.78 15.33 -2.46
N ALA A 113 -21.93 16.06 -1.74
CA ALA A 113 -22.36 17.12 -0.81
C ALA A 113 -23.02 18.29 -1.54
N ILE A 114 -22.49 18.70 -2.70
CA ILE A 114 -23.10 19.76 -3.53
C ILE A 114 -24.43 19.31 -4.13
N ILE A 115 -24.50 18.06 -4.63
CA ILE A 115 -25.75 17.48 -5.13
C ILE A 115 -26.80 17.41 -4.01
N ALA A 116 -26.40 16.99 -2.81
CA ALA A 116 -27.30 16.96 -1.65
C ALA A 116 -27.81 18.37 -1.29
N ALA A 117 -26.95 19.39 -1.31
CA ALA A 117 -27.35 20.77 -1.06
C ALA A 117 -28.35 21.28 -2.11
N ALA A 118 -28.09 21.01 -3.40
CA ALA A 118 -28.99 21.36 -4.50
C ALA A 118 -30.34 20.63 -4.39
N GLY A 119 -30.31 19.33 -4.07
CA GLY A 119 -31.51 18.54 -3.83
C GLY A 119 -32.32 19.06 -2.65
N TYR A 120 -31.66 19.46 -1.57
CA TYR A 120 -32.30 20.06 -0.40
C TYR A 120 -33.03 21.36 -0.77
N LEU A 121 -32.37 22.24 -1.53
CA LEU A 121 -32.95 23.51 -2.01
C LEU A 121 -34.20 23.31 -2.88
N GLY A 122 -34.25 22.21 -3.65
CA GLY A 122 -35.38 21.86 -4.51
C GLY A 122 -36.58 21.22 -3.81
N THR A 123 -36.54 21.03 -2.49
CA THR A 123 -37.67 20.46 -1.74
C THR A 123 -38.71 21.51 -1.37
N ASN A 124 -39.99 21.12 -1.27
CA ASN A 124 -41.08 21.98 -0.76
C ASN A 124 -41.05 22.13 0.78
N ARG A 125 -39.86 22.24 1.37
CA ARG A 125 -39.68 22.34 2.83
C ARG A 125 -39.87 23.79 3.28
N THR A 126 -40.45 23.99 4.46
CA THR A 126 -40.47 25.31 5.10
C THR A 126 -39.06 25.72 5.50
N TRP A 127 -38.60 26.85 4.96
CA TRP A 127 -37.29 27.41 5.29
C TRP A 127 -37.28 27.95 6.71
N ASN A 128 -36.40 27.38 7.53
CA ASN A 128 -36.09 27.87 8.86
C ASN A 128 -34.57 27.97 9.03
N VAL A 129 -34.12 28.50 10.17
CA VAL A 129 -32.69 28.68 10.46
C VAL A 129 -31.93 27.35 10.44
N SER A 130 -32.53 26.25 10.92
CA SER A 130 -31.92 24.92 10.89
C SER A 130 -31.66 24.46 9.45
N ALA A 131 -32.66 24.62 8.57
CA ALA A 131 -32.53 24.28 7.15
C ALA A 131 -31.42 25.09 6.46
N ALA A 132 -31.29 26.38 6.78
CA ALA A 132 -30.20 27.20 6.29
C ALA A 132 -28.83 26.71 6.77
N ILE A 133 -28.70 26.32 8.05
CA ILE A 133 -27.47 25.76 8.61
C ILE A 133 -27.09 24.43 7.95
N GLU A 134 -28.07 23.54 7.73
CA GLU A 134 -27.85 22.25 7.06
C GLU A 134 -27.29 22.42 5.64
N VAL A 135 -27.88 23.32 4.85
CA VAL A 135 -27.41 23.60 3.49
C VAL A 135 -26.02 24.24 3.49
N LEU A 136 -25.77 25.21 4.38
CA LEU A 136 -24.44 25.80 4.52
C LEU A 136 -23.40 24.75 4.91
N ALA A 137 -23.72 23.85 5.84
CA ALA A 137 -22.83 22.77 6.26
C ALA A 137 -22.49 21.82 5.09
N LEU A 138 -23.47 21.47 4.24
CA LEU A 138 -23.24 20.67 3.03
C LEU A 138 -22.31 21.37 2.04
N ILE A 139 -22.56 22.66 1.77
CA ILE A 139 -21.72 23.46 0.86
C ILE A 139 -20.29 23.56 1.41
N SER A 140 -20.13 23.95 2.68
CA SER A 140 -18.82 24.08 3.33
C SER A 140 -18.07 22.75 3.34
N THR A 141 -18.74 21.64 3.66
CA THR A 141 -18.15 20.30 3.60
C THR A 141 -17.71 19.96 2.17
N GLY A 142 -18.53 20.25 1.17
CA GLY A 142 -18.20 20.07 -0.24
C GLY A 142 -16.93 20.82 -0.65
N VAL A 143 -16.81 22.09 -0.27
CA VAL A 143 -15.62 22.93 -0.55
C VAL A 143 -14.38 22.38 0.15
N VAL A 144 -14.46 22.05 1.43
CA VAL A 144 -13.32 21.51 2.19
C VAL A 144 -12.82 20.19 1.59
N LEU A 145 -13.73 19.29 1.23
CA LEU A 145 -13.40 18.02 0.58
C LEU A 145 -12.81 18.23 -0.81
N PHE A 146 -13.30 19.20 -1.58
CA PHE A 146 -12.75 19.54 -2.88
C PHE A 146 -11.28 19.98 -2.76
N LEU A 147 -11.01 20.93 -1.86
CA LEU A 147 -9.66 21.43 -1.62
C LEU A 147 -8.73 20.33 -1.09
N THR A 148 -9.23 19.50 -0.17
CA THR A 148 -8.48 18.34 0.36
C THR A 148 -8.14 17.37 -0.77
N GLY A 149 -9.11 17.07 -1.65
CA GLY A 149 -8.91 16.22 -2.80
C GLY A 149 -7.87 16.77 -3.78
N ALA A 150 -7.87 18.08 -4.02
CA ALA A 150 -6.88 18.76 -4.85
C ALA A 150 -5.47 18.68 -4.26
N VAL A 151 -5.31 18.91 -2.95
CA VAL A 151 -4.01 18.78 -2.26
C VAL A 151 -3.50 17.35 -2.30
N LEU A 152 -4.36 16.36 -2.05
CA LEU A 152 -3.98 14.94 -2.08
C LEU A 152 -3.63 14.46 -3.49
N SER A 153 -4.31 14.97 -4.50
CA SER A 153 -4.08 14.61 -5.92
C SER A 153 -2.87 15.33 -6.52
N LYS A 154 -2.30 16.32 -5.84
CA LYS A 154 -1.06 16.96 -6.27
C LYS A 154 0.05 15.94 -6.21
N GLY A 155 0.36 15.35 -7.36
CA GLY A 155 1.54 14.51 -7.53
C GLY A 155 2.76 15.41 -7.39
N ASP A 156 3.55 15.19 -6.36
CA ASP A 156 4.92 15.71 -6.33
C ASP A 156 5.67 15.23 -7.59
#